data_AF-A0A0R3RDT0-F1
#
_entry.id   AF-A0A0R3RDT0-F1
#
_cell.length_a   1.000
_cell.length_b   1.000
_cell.length_c   1.000
_cell.angle_alpha   90.00
_cell.angle_beta   90.00
_cell.angle_gamma   90.00
#
_symmetry.space_group_name_H-M   'P 1'
#
loop_
_entity.id
_entity.type
_entity.pdbx_description
1 polymer ?
#
loop_
_entity_poly.entity_id
_entity_poly.type
_entity_poly.pdbx_seq_one_letter_code
_entity_poly.pdbx_strand_id
1 'polypeptide(L)'
;MLFRKGAFYMSDEPSPKEICERVQRVPAFDEELYRPEIPESALIDGQIEPNLINLMVSCWAEEFHERPDFAVIRKVVRSLNKSNETSNVVDNLLKRMEQYANNLEGLVEERTQEYLAEKQKVEDLLHQLLPRSVADQVNNSIIL
;
A
#
# COMPACT_ATOMS: atom_id res chain seq x y z
N MET A 1 -0.04 12.04 -1.17
CA MET A 1 0.62 11.55 0.07
C MET A 1 0.80 12.69 1.06
N LEU A 2 0.17 12.60 2.24
CA LEU A 2 0.14 13.63 3.28
C LEU A 2 1.55 14.11 3.70
N PHE A 3 2.53 13.20 3.74
CA PHE A 3 3.92 13.49 4.14
C PHE A 3 4.69 14.45 3.21
N ARG A 4 4.14 14.81 2.05
CA ARG A 4 4.77 15.74 1.10
C ARG A 4 4.17 17.15 1.12
N LYS A 5 3.19 17.41 2.00
CA LYS A 5 2.39 18.63 1.98
C LYS A 5 2.74 19.66 3.07
N GLY A 6 3.91 19.55 3.69
CA GLY A 6 4.37 20.47 4.75
C GLY A 6 3.74 20.18 6.12
N ALA A 7 4.14 20.93 7.15
CA ALA A 7 3.71 20.71 8.54
C ALA A 7 2.29 21.20 8.86
N PHE A 8 1.79 22.17 8.08
CA PHE A 8 0.45 22.73 8.20
C PHE A 8 -0.10 22.89 6.78
N TYR A 9 -0.67 21.81 6.25
CA TYR A 9 -1.21 21.79 4.89
C TYR A 9 -2.58 22.48 4.84
N MET A 10 -2.77 23.36 3.86
CA MET A 10 -4.06 23.92 3.47
C MET A 10 -4.10 24.03 1.94
N SER A 11 -5.27 23.89 1.33
CA SER A 11 -5.39 23.91 -0.13
C SER A 11 -5.18 25.30 -0.74
N ASP A 12 -5.28 26.37 0.05
CA ASP A 12 -5.00 27.76 -0.33
C ASP A 12 -3.53 28.19 -0.16
N GLU A 13 -2.65 27.28 0.30
CA GLU A 13 -1.21 27.49 0.50
C GLU A 13 -0.82 28.85 1.15
N PRO A 14 -1.37 29.19 2.33
CA PRO A 14 -1.12 30.46 3.01
C PRO A 14 0.34 30.56 3.45
N SER A 15 0.85 31.79 3.54
CA SER A 15 2.19 32.03 4.06
C SER A 15 2.29 31.64 5.54
N PRO A 16 3.49 31.30 6.05
CA PRO A 16 3.68 30.96 7.47
C PRO A 16 3.17 32.04 8.43
N LYS A 17 3.28 33.31 8.04
CA LYS A 17 2.79 34.44 8.83
C LYS A 17 1.26 34.43 8.94
N GLU A 18 0.58 34.24 7.81
CA GLU A 18 -0.89 34.15 7.77
C GLU A 18 -1.40 32.94 8.56
N ILE A 19 -0.70 31.80 8.49
CA ILE A 19 -1.04 30.62 9.31
C ILE A 19 -1.01 30.98 10.79
N CYS A 20 0.08 31.59 11.28
CA CYS A 20 0.18 31.98 12.69
C CYS A 20 -0.93 32.96 13.10
N GLU A 21 -1.21 33.96 12.26
CA GLU A 21 -2.27 34.95 12.52
C GLU A 21 -3.66 34.29 12.60
N ARG A 22 -3.98 33.36 11.69
CA ARG A 22 -5.26 32.65 11.67
C ARG A 22 -5.40 31.67 12.84
N VAL A 23 -4.33 30.95 13.21
CA VAL A 23 -4.33 30.00 14.35
C VAL A 23 -4.52 30.73 15.69
N GLN A 24 -3.93 31.92 15.85
CA GLN A 24 -4.03 32.69 17.10
C GLN A 24 -5.37 33.42 17.26
N ARG A 25 -6.14 33.55 16.18
CA ARG A 25 -7.41 34.24 16.20
C ARG A 25 -8.44 33.39 16.95
N VAL A 26 -9.14 34.00 17.90
CA VAL A 26 -10.29 33.37 18.56
C VAL A 26 -11.44 33.30 17.54
N PRO A 27 -11.96 32.09 17.21
CA PRO A 27 -13.07 31.96 16.27
C PRO A 27 -14.35 32.56 16.85
N ALA A 28 -15.27 32.95 15.97
CA ALA A 28 -16.63 33.27 16.37
C ALA A 28 -17.38 32.00 16.84
N PHE A 29 -18.56 32.16 17.44
CA PHE A 29 -19.34 31.04 17.99
C PHE A 29 -19.72 29.97 16.94
N ASP A 30 -19.86 30.37 15.68
CA ASP A 30 -20.24 29.53 14.55
C ASP A 30 -19.08 29.19 13.60
N GLU A 31 -17.86 29.58 13.96
CA GLU A 31 -16.69 29.41 13.10
C GLU A 31 -15.78 28.29 13.60
N GLU A 32 -15.32 27.46 12.67
CA GLU A 32 -14.39 26.38 12.99
C GLU A 32 -13.00 26.92 13.32
N LEU A 33 -12.31 26.18 14.18
CA LEU A 33 -10.92 26.46 14.52
C LEU A 33 -10.03 26.24 13.29
N TYR A 34 -9.10 27.16 13.08
CA TYR A 34 -8.15 27.04 11.98
C TYR A 34 -7.17 25.89 12.26
N ARG A 35 -7.26 24.82 11.47
CA ARG A 35 -6.48 23.57 11.60
C ARG A 35 -5.99 23.08 10.24
N PRO A 36 -4.89 22.31 10.20
CA PRO A 36 -4.42 21.71 8.96
C PRO A 36 -5.49 20.80 8.34
N GLU A 37 -5.63 20.88 7.03
CA GLU A 37 -6.49 19.97 6.29
C GLU A 37 -5.93 18.54 6.32
N ILE A 38 -6.80 17.57 6.55
CA ILE A 38 -6.51 16.14 6.40
C ILE A 38 -7.22 15.68 5.12
N PRO A 39 -6.49 15.48 4.00
CA PRO A 39 -7.08 15.08 2.73
C PRO A 39 -7.84 13.75 2.88
N GLU A 40 -9.00 13.60 2.23
CA GLU A 40 -9.77 12.35 2.26
C GLU A 40 -8.96 11.14 1.78
N SER A 41 -8.05 11.34 0.82
CA SER A 41 -7.12 10.28 0.37
C SER A 41 -6.27 9.72 1.52
N ALA A 42 -5.92 10.55 2.51
CA ALA A 42 -5.18 10.10 3.69
C ALA A 42 -6.01 9.18 4.60
N LEU A 43 -7.34 9.29 4.55
CA LEU A 43 -8.29 8.48 5.31
C LEU A 43 -8.66 7.18 4.58
N ILE A 44 -8.66 7.21 3.23
CA ILE A 44 -9.17 6.12 2.38
C ILE A 44 -8.05 5.18 1.92
N ASP A 45 -6.87 5.70 1.58
CA ASP A 45 -5.84 4.91 0.88
C ASP A 45 -5.15 3.84 1.76
N GLY A 46 -5.51 3.73 3.05
CA GLY A 46 -4.90 2.82 4.01
C GLY A 46 -3.40 3.03 4.24
N GLN A 47 -2.82 4.07 3.63
CA GLN A 47 -1.39 4.40 3.71
C GLN A 47 -1.00 5.03 5.05
N ILE A 48 -1.99 5.53 5.80
CA ILE A 48 -1.77 6.20 7.07
C ILE A 48 -2.57 5.46 8.14
N GLU A 49 -1.87 5.02 9.18
CA GLU A 49 -2.50 4.40 10.34
C GLU A 49 -3.49 5.39 10.99
N PRO A 50 -4.77 5.01 11.19
CA PRO A 50 -5.79 5.87 11.80
C PRO A 50 -5.36 6.42 13.17
N ASN A 51 -4.62 5.62 13.92
CA ASN A 51 -4.07 6.01 15.22
C ASN A 51 -3.04 7.13 15.13
N LEU A 52 -2.31 7.27 14.01
CA LEU A 52 -1.42 8.41 13.77
C LEU A 52 -2.22 9.70 13.57
N ILE A 53 -3.33 9.60 12.83
CA ILE A 53 -4.24 10.75 12.61
C ILE A 53 -4.87 11.18 13.93
N ASN A 54 -5.37 10.23 14.73
CA ASN A 54 -5.91 10.52 16.06
C ASN A 54 -4.87 11.18 16.97
N LEU A 55 -3.62 10.71 16.94
CA LEU A 55 -2.53 11.33 17.69
C LEU A 55 -2.31 12.79 17.23
N MET A 56 -2.26 13.04 15.93
CA MET A 56 -2.12 14.40 15.38
C MET A 56 -3.25 15.32 15.85
N VAL A 57 -4.51 14.88 15.73
CA VAL A 57 -5.68 15.67 16.14
C VAL A 57 -5.67 15.94 17.64
N SER A 58 -5.29 14.96 18.47
CA SER A 58 -5.18 15.16 19.92
C SER A 58 -4.10 16.17 20.31
N CYS A 59 -3.03 16.30 19.51
CA CYS A 59 -2.01 17.35 19.71
C CYS A 59 -2.57 18.77 19.49
N TRP A 60 -3.72 18.90 18.81
CA TRP A 60 -4.36 20.17 18.50
C TRP A 60 -5.45 20.58 19.49
N ALA A 61 -5.58 19.90 20.64
CA ALA A 61 -6.53 20.29 21.67
C ALA A 61 -6.30 21.75 22.13
N GLU A 62 -7.35 22.52 22.39
CA GLU A 62 -7.20 23.92 22.83
C GLU A 62 -6.60 23.99 24.23
N GLU A 63 -7.16 23.18 25.12
CA GLU A 63 -6.73 23.09 26.49
C GLU A 63 -5.38 22.38 26.62
N PHE A 64 -4.42 23.05 27.25
CA PHE A 64 -3.05 22.53 27.40
C PHE A 64 -3.00 21.14 28.03
N HIS A 65 -3.88 20.87 28.99
CA HIS A 65 -3.92 19.63 29.77
C HIS A 65 -4.58 18.46 29.02
N GLU A 66 -5.31 18.74 27.93
CA GLU A 66 -5.87 17.71 27.05
C GLU A 66 -4.86 17.25 25.98
N ARG A 67 -3.81 18.05 25.74
CA ARG A 67 -2.75 17.68 24.79
C ARG A 67 -1.91 16.54 25.37
N PRO A 68 -1.58 15.51 24.58
CA PRO A 68 -0.69 14.45 25.02
C PRO A 68 0.72 15.02 25.24
N ASP A 69 1.36 14.62 26.34
CA ASP A 69 2.76 14.96 26.58
C ASP A 69 3.70 14.18 25.64
N PHE A 70 4.97 14.59 25.59
CA PHE A 70 5.97 13.95 24.74
C PHE A 70 6.24 12.48 25.11
N ALA A 71 6.00 12.05 26.34
CA ALA A 71 6.16 10.65 26.74
C ALA A 71 5.04 9.79 26.14
N VAL A 72 3.80 10.28 26.17
CA VAL A 72 2.63 9.66 25.54
C VAL A 72 2.82 9.63 24.02
N ILE A 73 3.16 10.76 23.39
CA ILE A 73 3.42 10.85 21.95
C ILE A 73 4.47 9.81 21.55
N ARG A 74 5.61 9.76 22.26
CA ARG A 74 6.69 8.80 21.97
C ARG A 74 6.24 7.35 22.11
N LYS A 75 5.42 7.04 23.12
CA LYS A 75 4.86 5.70 23.33
C LYS A 75 3.94 5.29 22.19
N VAL A 76 3.04 6.18 21.76
CA VAL A 76 2.12 5.92 20.65
C VAL A 76 2.90 5.75 19.34
N VAL A 77 3.82 6.67 19.04
CA VAL A 77 4.67 6.59 17.83
C VAL A 77 5.49 5.29 17.79
N ARG A 78 6.09 4.88 18.91
CA ARG A 78 6.78 3.57 18.99
C ARG A 78 5.84 2.39 18.77
N SER A 79 4.62 2.45 19.30
CA SER A 79 3.62 1.40 19.07
C SER A 79 3.21 1.31 17.60
N LEU A 80 3.03 2.44 16.92
CA LEU A 80 2.72 2.50 15.49
C LEU A 80 3.90 1.98 14.66
N ASN A 81 5.12 2.32 15.08
CA ASN A 81 6.33 1.83 14.46
C ASN A 81 6.70 0.41 14.89
N LYS A 82 5.98 -0.26 15.79
CA LYS A 82 6.41 -1.58 16.30
C LYS A 82 6.36 -2.65 15.21
N SER A 83 5.47 -2.50 14.22
CA SER A 83 5.47 -3.28 12.97
C SER A 83 6.68 -2.98 12.07
N ASN A 84 7.25 -1.78 12.17
CA ASN A 84 8.42 -1.33 11.41
C ASN A 84 9.75 -1.51 12.15
N GLU A 85 9.80 -1.45 13.49
CA GLU A 85 10.99 -1.67 14.33
C GLU A 85 11.35 -3.16 14.41
N THR A 86 10.35 -4.06 14.36
CA THR A 86 10.63 -5.50 14.22
C THR A 86 10.84 -5.92 12.76
N SER A 87 10.56 -5.05 11.79
CA SER A 87 10.96 -5.27 10.41
C SER A 87 12.37 -4.72 10.26
N ASN A 88 13.36 -5.49 10.72
CA ASN A 88 14.74 -5.23 10.37
C ASN A 88 14.82 -5.08 8.83
N VAL A 89 15.77 -4.33 8.29
CA VAL A 89 15.90 -4.16 6.81
C VAL A 89 15.85 -5.51 6.08
N VAL A 90 16.35 -6.55 6.76
CA VAL A 90 16.28 -7.96 6.39
C VAL A 90 14.85 -8.51 6.29
N ASP A 91 13.96 -8.24 7.24
CA ASP A 91 12.58 -8.74 7.20
C ASP A 91 11.76 -8.07 6.09
N ASN A 92 12.01 -6.78 5.84
CA ASN A 92 11.41 -6.10 4.68
C ASN A 92 11.91 -6.71 3.36
N LEU A 93 13.21 -6.99 3.28
CA LEU A 93 13.83 -7.64 2.14
C LEU A 93 13.26 -9.05 1.93
N LEU A 94 13.12 -9.84 3.00
CA LEU A 94 12.54 -11.18 2.97
C LEU A 94 11.10 -11.16 2.48
N LYS A 95 10.27 -10.25 2.99
CA LYS A 95 8.89 -10.08 2.52
C LYS A 95 8.82 -9.71 1.03
N ARG A 96 9.70 -8.82 0.57
CA ARG A 96 9.80 -8.49 -0.85
C ARG A 96 10.23 -9.70 -1.67
N MET A 97 11.24 -10.44 -1.23
CA MET A 97 11.72 -11.66 -1.90
C MET A 97 10.64 -12.73 -1.98
N GLU A 98 9.87 -12.94 -0.92
CA GLU A 98 8.73 -13.85 -0.89
C GLU A 98 7.65 -13.44 -1.90
N GLN A 99 7.30 -12.15 -1.96
CA GLN A 99 6.37 -11.64 -2.98
C GLN A 99 6.90 -11.84 -4.40
N TYR A 100 8.19 -11.60 -4.64
CA TYR A 100 8.78 -11.87 -5.96
C TYR A 100 8.74 -13.36 -6.30
N ALA A 101 9.03 -14.25 -5.35
CA ALA A 101 8.95 -15.69 -5.55
C ALA A 101 7.52 -16.14 -5.90
N ASN A 102 6.52 -15.69 -5.14
CA ASN A 102 5.11 -16.01 -5.38
C ASN A 102 4.63 -15.50 -6.75
N ASN A 103 5.04 -14.29 -7.14
CA ASN A 103 4.70 -13.74 -8.45
C ASN A 103 5.34 -14.54 -9.60
N LEU A 104 6.59 -14.98 -9.40
CA LEU A 104 7.29 -15.82 -10.38
C LEU A 104 6.64 -17.20 -10.49
N GLU A 105 6.24 -17.79 -9.37
CA GLU A 105 5.53 -19.07 -9.35
C GLU A 105 4.20 -18.97 -10.12
N GLY A 106 3.41 -17.92 -9.86
CA GLY A 106 2.17 -17.68 -10.61
C GLY A 106 2.40 -17.48 -12.11
N LEU A 107 3.45 -16.75 -12.50
CA LEU A 107 3.80 -16.56 -13.91
C LEU A 107 4.24 -17.86 -14.59
N VAL A 108 5.02 -18.69 -13.89
CA VAL A 108 5.42 -20.01 -14.40
C VAL A 108 4.21 -20.91 -14.56
N GLU A 109 3.28 -20.92 -13.60
CA GLU A 109 2.05 -21.70 -13.68
C GLU A 109 1.19 -21.27 -14.87
N GLU A 110 0.98 -19.96 -15.05
CA GLU A 110 0.24 -19.39 -16.19
C GLU A 110 0.85 -19.84 -17.53
N ARG A 111 2.17 -19.67 -17.70
CA ARG A 111 2.86 -20.08 -18.93
C ARG A 111 2.84 -21.58 -19.16
N THR A 112 2.87 -22.37 -18.08
CA THR A 112 2.77 -23.83 -18.17
C THR A 112 1.37 -24.24 -18.62
N GLN A 113 0.32 -23.59 -18.10
CA GLN A 113 -1.05 -23.84 -18.53
C GLN A 113 -1.28 -23.46 -20.00
N GLU A 114 -0.77 -22.30 -20.45
CA GLU A 114 -0.82 -21.89 -21.86
C GLU A 114 -0.12 -22.90 -22.77
N TYR A 115 1.08 -23.34 -22.38
CA TYR A 115 1.85 -24.34 -23.14
C TYR A 115 1.09 -25.67 -23.25
N LEU A 116 0.51 -26.16 -22.15
CA LEU A 116 -0.25 -27.41 -22.15
C LEU A 116 -1.51 -27.33 -23.02
N ALA A 117 -2.21 -26.19 -22.99
CA ALA A 117 -3.38 -25.96 -23.84
C ALA A 117 -3.01 -25.96 -25.33
N GLU A 118 -1.91 -25.28 -25.71
CA GLU A 118 -1.45 -25.29 -27.11
C GLU A 118 -0.96 -26.67 -27.53
N LYS A 119 -0.24 -27.38 -26.66
CA LYS A 119 0.20 -28.76 -26.91
C LYS A 119 -1.00 -29.67 -27.20
N GLN A 120 -2.05 -29.62 -26.37
CA GLN A 120 -3.26 -30.42 -26.57
C GLN A 120 -3.92 -30.11 -27.92
N LYS A 121 -4.02 -28.82 -28.28
CA LYS A 121 -4.60 -28.40 -29.55
C LYS A 121 -3.81 -28.90 -30.76
N VAL A 122 -2.48 -28.95 -30.66
CA VAL A 122 -1.61 -29.52 -31.70
C VAL A 122 -1.82 -31.04 -31.80
N GLU A 123 -1.90 -31.76 -30.68
CA GLU A 123 -2.18 -33.20 -30.67
C GLU A 123 -3.56 -33.53 -31.28
N ASP A 124 -4.59 -32.76 -30.92
CA ASP A 124 -5.94 -32.93 -31.48
C ASP A 124 -5.94 -32.70 -33.00
N LEU A 125 -5.21 -31.68 -33.47
CA LEU A 125 -5.07 -31.40 -34.90
C LEU A 125 -4.29 -32.50 -35.64
N LEU A 126 -3.24 -33.04 -35.03
CA LEU A 126 -2.46 -34.15 -35.57
C LEU A 126 -3.36 -35.38 -35.83
N HIS A 127 -4.25 -35.68 -34.87
CA HIS A 127 -5.20 -36.79 -34.96
C HIS A 127 -6.31 -36.55 -36.01
N GLN A 128 -6.58 -35.29 -36.38
CA GLN A 128 -7.50 -34.95 -37.47
C GLN A 128 -6.85 -35.02 -38.85
N LEU A 129 -5.54 -34.71 -38.94
CA LEU A 129 -4.81 -34.66 -40.21
C LEU A 129 -4.23 -36.00 -40.65
N LEU A 130 -4.02 -36.94 -39.71
CA LEU A 130 -3.41 -38.25 -39.98
C LEU A 130 -4.33 -39.40 -39.52
N PRO A 131 -4.41 -40.52 -40.26
CA PRO A 131 -5.03 -41.75 -39.78
C PRO A 131 -4.37 -42.20 -38.46
N ARG A 132 -5.19 -42.67 -37.49
CA ARG A 132 -4.74 -42.96 -36.10
C ARG A 132 -3.43 -43.74 -35.99
N SER A 133 -3.19 -44.74 -36.85
CA SER A 133 -1.97 -45.55 -36.82
C SER A 133 -0.69 -44.76 -37.10
N VAL A 134 -0.77 -43.65 -37.85
CA VAL A 134 0.36 -42.80 -38.21
C VAL A 134 0.59 -41.73 -37.14
N ALA A 135 -0.48 -41.16 -36.56
CA ALA A 135 -0.38 -40.22 -35.45
C ALA A 135 0.30 -40.85 -34.21
N ASP A 136 -0.09 -42.09 -33.86
CA ASP A 136 0.49 -42.83 -32.73
C ASP A 136 1.99 -43.14 -32.93
N GLN A 137 2.42 -43.38 -34.18
CA GLN A 137 3.84 -43.60 -34.51
C GLN A 137 4.67 -42.31 -34.40
N VAL A 138 4.11 -41.16 -34.79
CA VAL A 138 4.80 -39.86 -34.72
C VAL A 138 4.97 -39.41 -33.27
N ASN A 139 3.94 -39.54 -32.43
CA ASN A 139 4.03 -39.19 -31.01
C ASN A 139 5.06 -40.03 -30.24
N ASN A 140 5.13 -41.34 -30.51
CA ASN A 140 6.13 -42.21 -29.86
C ASN A 140 7.58 -41.92 -30.31
N SER A 141 7.78 -41.30 -31.47
CA SER A 141 9.10 -40.99 -32.01
C SER A 141 9.66 -39.64 -31.52
N ILE A 142 8.81 -38.77 -30.95
CA ILE A 142 9.18 -37.42 -30.49
C ILE A 142 9.45 -37.37 -28.97
N ILE A 143 9.04 -38.41 -28.22
CA ILE A 143 9.20 -38.48 -26.75
C ILE A 143 10.45 -39.31 -26.31
N LEU A 144 11.24 -39.82 -27.26
CA LEU A 144 12.57 -40.45 -27.01
C LEU A 144 13.69 -39.56 -27.54
#